data_AF-A0A4Q5RIC5-F1
#
_entry.id   AF-A0A4Q5RIC5-F1
#
_cell.length_a   1.000
_cell.length_b   1.000
_cell.length_c   1.000
_cell.angle_alpha   90.00
_cell.angle_beta   90.00
_cell.angle_gamma   90.00
#
_symmetry.space_group_name_H-M   'P 1'
#
loop_
_entity.id
_entity.type
_entity.pdbx_description
1 polymer ?
#
loop_
_entity_poly.entity_id
_entity_poly.type
_entity_poly.pdbx_seq_one_letter_code
_entity_poly.pdbx_strand_id
1 'polypeptide(L)'
;MRNPVILLRVGAYLGLAGVAGCVEPYAPAVLDAPSSYLVVDGFINGNGATRIKLSRAIGVATTTAPPPEKGATLYLVDDTGLRYAMRESSAGLYQSDSLLLSASRQYRLQIATAGASAASYASDLVPLKVTPAIDKLDWIGQGDNLTVRLSTHDAQQQARYYRWNFSETWEFNSAFESKLEYRGGIIQDRLTPIYTCWRTEQNTLLKQGSSAQLAQDVITDYQLFSASGHGERFKIRYSVLVSQYAETAQEFAYYELLRKNTEAVGGVNDPLPSQLTGNVHRLDNPAEPVLGFVGAHTVQQRRLFISRQDLNLPSSWLFDSPYASCQLVQELVPNPDDKPPIFLPYTRLFASPDNVPVDYLFDHGFKIGYLGSSRACVDCRTRGASAKPSFW
;
A
#
# COMPACT_ATOMS: atom_id res chain seq x y z
N MET A 1 69.92 3.35 -35.52
CA MET A 1 70.59 2.19 -36.17
C MET A 1 71.50 1.57 -35.13
N ARG A 2 71.41 0.34 -34.64
CA ARG A 2 70.72 -0.90 -35.02
C ARG A 2 70.32 -1.61 -33.73
N ASN A 3 69.09 -2.12 -33.67
CA ASN A 3 68.74 -3.29 -32.85
C ASN A 3 69.22 -4.54 -33.60
N PRO A 4 69.47 -5.65 -32.88
CA PRO A 4 68.78 -6.86 -33.30
C PRO A 4 68.28 -7.79 -32.18
N VAL A 5 67.11 -8.34 -32.49
CA VAL A 5 66.73 -9.76 -32.40
C VAL A 5 66.12 -10.31 -31.10
N ILE A 6 64.85 -10.65 -31.32
CA ILE A 6 63.89 -11.49 -30.62
C ILE A 6 64.44 -12.87 -30.27
N LEU A 7 64.17 -13.33 -29.05
CA LEU A 7 64.03 -14.76 -28.72
C LEU A 7 62.93 -14.92 -27.66
N LEU A 8 61.76 -15.36 -28.13
CA LEU A 8 60.66 -15.85 -27.32
C LEU A 8 60.92 -17.34 -27.06
N ARG A 9 60.92 -17.79 -25.79
CA ARG A 9 60.29 -19.06 -25.36
C ARG A 9 60.51 -19.40 -23.88
N VAL A 10 59.38 -19.74 -23.25
CA VAL A 10 59.20 -20.70 -22.15
C VAL A 10 59.58 -20.22 -20.74
N GLY A 11 58.56 -19.92 -19.93
CA GLY A 11 58.72 -19.73 -18.50
C GLY A 11 57.38 -19.58 -17.77
N ALA A 12 56.88 -20.70 -17.23
CA ALA A 12 55.96 -20.80 -16.11
C ALA A 12 54.51 -20.29 -16.27
N TYR A 13 53.68 -21.07 -17.00
CA TYR A 13 52.25 -21.21 -16.68
C TYR A 13 52.04 -22.61 -16.10
N LEU A 14 51.94 -22.75 -14.78
CA LEU A 14 51.29 -23.89 -14.11
C LEU A 14 51.25 -23.61 -12.60
N GLY A 15 50.08 -23.20 -12.12
CA GLY A 15 49.89 -23.01 -10.68
C GLY A 15 48.73 -22.11 -10.28
N LEU A 16 47.60 -22.12 -11.00
CA LEU A 16 46.33 -21.64 -10.44
C LEU A 16 45.31 -22.77 -10.55
N ALA A 17 45.42 -23.72 -9.63
CA ALA A 17 44.36 -24.69 -9.36
C ALA A 17 43.20 -23.90 -8.73
N GLY A 18 42.12 -23.74 -9.50
CA GLY A 18 40.91 -23.07 -9.06
C GLY A 18 40.31 -23.78 -7.86
N VAL A 19 40.17 -23.04 -6.76
CA VAL A 19 39.32 -23.44 -5.63
C VAL A 19 37.88 -23.22 -6.09
N ALA A 20 37.30 -24.23 -6.76
CA ALA A 20 35.87 -24.28 -6.99
C ALA A 20 35.19 -24.60 -5.65
N GLY A 21 35.07 -23.59 -4.80
CA GLY A 21 34.19 -23.64 -3.64
C GLY A 21 32.76 -23.57 -4.14
N CYS A 22 32.08 -24.72 -4.23
CA CYS A 22 30.63 -24.74 -4.28
C CYS A 22 30.14 -24.13 -2.96
N VAL A 23 29.53 -22.95 -3.03
CA VAL A 23 28.76 -22.42 -1.91
C VAL A 23 27.55 -23.32 -1.79
N GLU A 24 27.58 -24.27 -0.86
CA GLU A 24 26.39 -25.04 -0.51
C GLU A 24 25.37 -24.06 0.10
N PRO A 25 24.16 -23.95 -0.48
CA PRO A 25 23.11 -23.16 0.14
C PRO A 25 22.85 -23.73 1.53
N TYR A 26 23.12 -22.94 2.57
CA TYR A 26 22.70 -23.28 3.92
C TYR A 26 21.17 -23.29 3.92
N ALA A 27 20.58 -24.48 3.90
CA ALA A 27 19.16 -24.69 4.14
C ALA A 27 19.00 -24.91 5.65
N PRO A 28 18.63 -23.89 6.44
CA PRO A 28 18.37 -24.10 7.85
C PRO A 28 17.26 -25.16 7.99
N ALA A 29 17.43 -26.09 8.94
CA ALA A 29 16.45 -27.11 9.27
C ALA A 29 15.22 -26.47 9.93
N VAL A 30 14.37 -25.78 9.15
CA VAL A 30 13.10 -25.16 9.59
C VAL A 30 11.90 -26.02 9.15
N LEU A 31 12.14 -27.25 8.67
CA LEU A 31 11.15 -27.97 7.87
C LEU A 31 10.00 -28.64 8.64
N ASP A 32 9.99 -28.69 9.97
CA ASP A 32 8.96 -29.42 10.73
C ASP A 32 8.34 -28.65 11.92
N ALA A 33 8.33 -27.32 11.91
CA ALA A 33 7.54 -26.56 12.89
C ALA A 33 6.08 -26.46 12.41
N PRO A 34 5.08 -27.02 13.14
CA PRO A 34 3.67 -26.83 12.83
C PRO A 34 3.30 -25.37 13.12
N SER A 35 3.58 -24.46 12.19
CA SER A 35 3.57 -23.02 12.46
C SER A 35 2.22 -22.37 12.14
N SER A 36 1.11 -23.00 12.56
CA SER A 36 -0.23 -22.38 12.53
C SER A 36 -0.46 -21.48 13.75
N TYR A 37 0.53 -20.64 14.04
CA TYR A 37 0.46 -19.69 15.17
C TYR A 37 -0.55 -18.60 14.88
N LEU A 38 -1.23 -18.12 15.93
CA LEU A 38 -2.14 -16.99 15.80
C LEU A 38 -1.32 -15.73 15.46
N VAL A 39 -1.79 -14.99 14.46
CA VAL A 39 -1.26 -13.69 14.07
C VAL A 39 -2.34 -12.65 14.32
N VAL A 40 -2.02 -11.65 15.13
CA VAL A 40 -2.89 -10.53 15.51
C VAL A 40 -2.34 -9.25 14.92
N ASP A 41 -3.11 -8.60 14.06
CA ASP A 41 -2.77 -7.32 13.44
C ASP A 41 -3.86 -6.28 13.73
N GLY A 42 -3.46 -5.13 14.26
CA GLY A 42 -4.35 -4.04 14.63
C GLY A 42 -4.07 -3.50 16.03
N PHE A 43 -4.87 -2.51 16.43
CA PHE A 43 -4.71 -1.79 17.69
C PHE A 43 -6.07 -1.38 18.25
N ILE A 44 -6.13 -1.10 19.54
CA ILE A 44 -7.33 -0.57 20.20
C ILE A 44 -7.44 0.93 19.92
N ASN A 45 -8.48 1.34 19.20
CA ASN A 45 -8.75 2.72 18.85
C ASN A 45 -9.60 3.41 19.93
N GLY A 46 -9.04 4.42 20.58
CA GLY A 46 -9.71 5.14 21.68
C GLY A 46 -10.74 6.20 21.28
N ASN A 47 -10.82 6.59 20.00
CA ASN A 47 -11.74 7.63 19.51
C ASN A 47 -12.41 7.25 18.19
N GLY A 48 -12.69 5.96 18.01
CA GLY A 48 -13.33 5.43 16.81
C GLY A 48 -13.57 3.92 16.91
N ALA A 49 -13.84 3.28 15.78
CA ALA A 49 -13.94 1.83 15.73
C ALA A 49 -12.54 1.19 15.81
N THR A 50 -12.41 0.16 16.64
CA THR A 50 -11.24 -0.73 16.68
C THR A 50 -11.39 -1.78 15.60
N ARG A 51 -10.30 -2.07 14.88
CA ARG A 51 -10.25 -3.11 13.85
C ARG A 51 -9.07 -4.03 14.13
N ILE A 52 -9.34 -5.33 14.22
CA ILE A 52 -8.36 -6.38 14.45
C ILE A 52 -8.49 -7.42 13.35
N LYS A 53 -7.37 -7.76 12.71
CA LYS A 53 -7.23 -8.84 11.74
C LYS A 53 -6.58 -10.04 12.42
N LEU A 54 -7.25 -11.18 12.37
CA LEU A 54 -6.71 -12.46 12.83
C LEU A 54 -6.42 -13.36 11.64
N SER A 55 -5.23 -13.97 11.66
CA SER A 55 -4.82 -14.97 10.68
C SER A 55 -3.95 -16.04 11.33
N ARG A 56 -3.66 -17.12 10.60
CA ARG A 56 -2.70 -18.13 11.02
C ARG A 56 -1.43 -18.03 10.18
N ALA A 57 -0.29 -18.15 10.85
CA ALA A 57 0.99 -18.24 10.16
C ALA A 57 1.05 -19.49 9.27
N ILE A 58 1.89 -19.41 8.25
CA ILE A 58 2.15 -20.49 7.29
C ILE A 58 3.66 -20.66 7.16
N GLY A 59 4.09 -21.83 6.72
CA GLY A 59 5.50 -22.09 6.46
C GLY A 59 6.06 -21.14 5.41
N VAL A 60 7.32 -20.73 5.58
CA VAL A 60 8.00 -19.73 4.72
C VAL A 60 8.03 -20.14 3.24
N ALA A 61 8.04 -21.44 2.95
CA ALA A 61 8.03 -21.96 1.58
C ALA A 61 6.63 -22.01 0.92
N THR A 62 5.58 -21.64 1.66
CA THR A 62 4.19 -21.70 1.15
C THR A 62 3.86 -20.48 0.29
N THR A 63 3.27 -20.71 -0.88
CA THR A 63 2.93 -19.66 -1.87
C THR A 63 1.50 -19.13 -1.73
N THR A 64 0.68 -19.73 -0.87
CA THR A 64 -0.69 -19.28 -0.59
C THR A 64 -0.70 -18.16 0.44
N ALA A 65 -1.72 -17.30 0.41
CA ALA A 65 -1.89 -16.29 1.46
C ALA A 65 -2.13 -16.93 2.84
N PRO A 66 -1.70 -16.30 3.95
CA PRO A 66 -2.01 -16.75 5.30
C PRO A 66 -3.52 -16.89 5.50
N PRO A 67 -4.02 -18.04 5.98
CA PRO A 67 -5.45 -18.25 6.12
C PRO A 67 -6.00 -17.37 7.25
N PRO A 68 -7.18 -16.74 7.06
CA PRO A 68 -7.82 -15.94 8.11
C PRO A 68 -8.34 -16.85 9.24
N GLU A 69 -8.23 -16.36 10.47
CA GLU A 69 -8.83 -17.01 11.66
C GLU A 69 -10.26 -16.49 11.82
N LYS A 70 -11.25 -17.34 11.53
CA LYS A 70 -12.67 -16.96 11.43
C LYS A 70 -13.47 -17.45 12.64
N GLY A 71 -14.61 -16.82 12.92
CA GLY A 71 -15.56 -17.23 13.94
C GLY A 71 -15.09 -17.03 15.39
N ALA A 72 -13.94 -16.39 15.62
CA ALA A 72 -13.46 -16.05 16.95
C ALA A 72 -14.38 -15.03 17.65
N THR A 73 -14.45 -15.10 18.97
CA THR A 73 -15.12 -14.11 19.82
C THR A 73 -14.09 -13.17 20.41
N LEU A 74 -14.23 -11.87 20.17
CA LEU A 74 -13.28 -10.85 20.63
C LEU A 74 -13.94 -9.83 21.55
N TYR A 75 -13.21 -9.42 22.58
CA TYR A 75 -13.58 -8.33 23.47
C TYR A 75 -12.40 -7.38 23.68
N LEU A 76 -12.70 -6.08 23.67
CA LEU A 76 -11.84 -5.09 24.32
C LEU A 76 -12.22 -5.09 25.79
N VAL A 77 -11.25 -5.13 26.69
CA VAL A 77 -11.50 -5.19 28.14
C VAL A 77 -10.67 -4.13 28.84
N ASP A 78 -11.31 -3.32 29.68
CA ASP A 78 -10.59 -2.34 30.48
C ASP A 78 -10.10 -2.92 31.82
N ASP A 79 -9.33 -2.12 32.56
CA ASP A 79 -8.79 -2.47 33.88
C ASP A 79 -9.83 -2.73 34.99
N THR A 80 -11.10 -2.40 34.76
CA THR A 80 -12.22 -2.73 35.66
C THR A 80 -12.96 -4.01 35.28
N GLY A 81 -12.66 -4.55 34.10
CA GLY A 81 -13.32 -5.73 33.54
C GLY A 81 -14.53 -5.41 32.65
N LEU A 82 -14.82 -4.14 32.37
CA LEU A 82 -15.85 -3.77 31.40
C LEU A 82 -15.44 -4.25 30.01
N ARG A 83 -16.38 -4.84 29.28
CA ARG A 83 -16.14 -5.46 27.97
C ARG A 83 -16.88 -4.74 26.85
N TYR A 84 -16.18 -4.54 25.75
CA TYR A 84 -16.74 -4.04 24.50
C TYR A 84 -16.63 -5.14 23.45
N ALA A 85 -17.78 -5.62 22.97
CA ALA A 85 -17.84 -6.70 22.01
C ALA A 85 -17.33 -6.25 20.63
N MET A 86 -16.70 -7.18 19.92
CA MET A 86 -16.32 -7.00 18.52
C MET A 86 -17.05 -8.02 17.63
N ARG A 87 -17.37 -7.61 16.40
CA ARG A 87 -18.08 -8.44 15.42
C ARG A 87 -17.20 -8.72 14.22
N GLU A 88 -17.26 -9.93 13.70
CA GLU A 88 -16.59 -10.29 12.44
C GLU A 88 -17.31 -9.61 11.27
N SER A 89 -16.63 -8.69 10.58
CA SER A 89 -17.18 -8.00 9.40
C SER A 89 -16.95 -8.78 8.11
N SER A 90 -15.88 -9.56 8.07
CA SER A 90 -15.52 -10.49 7.01
C SER A 90 -14.53 -11.50 7.57
N ALA A 91 -14.31 -12.62 6.89
CA ALA A 91 -13.37 -13.66 7.31
C ALA A 91 -12.07 -13.13 7.94
N GLY A 92 -11.92 -13.29 9.26
CA GLY A 92 -10.74 -12.89 10.04
C GLY A 92 -10.60 -11.39 10.31
N LEU A 93 -11.56 -10.54 9.92
CA LEU A 93 -11.59 -9.12 10.25
C LEU A 93 -12.69 -8.85 11.28
N TYR A 94 -12.29 -8.35 12.43
CA TYR A 94 -13.14 -8.06 13.57
C TYR A 94 -13.16 -6.57 13.84
N GLN A 95 -14.35 -6.03 14.11
CA GLN A 95 -14.55 -4.61 14.34
C GLN A 95 -15.47 -4.35 15.53
N SER A 96 -15.13 -3.36 16.36
CA SER A 96 -16.03 -2.84 17.41
C SER A 96 -17.00 -1.80 16.85
N ASP A 97 -18.02 -1.44 17.63
CA ASP A 97 -18.72 -0.17 17.41
C ASP A 97 -17.73 1.00 17.56
N SER A 98 -18.13 2.22 17.17
CA SER A 98 -17.29 3.40 17.39
C SER A 98 -17.27 3.73 18.90
N LEU A 99 -16.08 3.77 19.48
CA LEU A 99 -15.90 3.97 20.93
C LEU A 99 -15.18 5.27 21.24
N LEU A 100 -15.51 5.86 22.38
CA LEU A 100 -14.73 6.89 23.04
C LEU A 100 -14.24 6.33 24.37
N LEU A 101 -12.98 5.89 24.39
CA LEU A 101 -12.34 5.25 25.53
C LEU A 101 -11.68 6.29 26.44
N SER A 102 -11.63 6.03 27.75
CA SER A 102 -11.00 6.95 28.71
C SER A 102 -9.48 6.83 28.65
N ALA A 103 -8.79 7.96 28.50
CA ALA A 103 -7.33 8.05 28.58
C ALA A 103 -6.77 7.73 29.98
N SER A 104 -7.61 7.70 31.02
CA SER A 104 -7.21 7.36 32.39
C SER A 104 -7.20 5.85 32.66
N ARG A 105 -7.49 5.03 31.66
CA ARG A 105 -7.70 3.58 31.78
C ARG A 105 -6.67 2.82 30.95
N GLN A 106 -6.47 1.57 31.34
CA GLN A 106 -5.73 0.62 30.53
C GLN A 106 -6.68 -0.38 29.87
N TYR A 107 -6.28 -0.88 28.71
CA TYR A 107 -7.09 -1.76 27.87
C TYR A 107 -6.27 -2.95 27.39
N ARG A 108 -6.96 -4.05 27.11
CA ARG A 108 -6.40 -5.22 26.44
C ARG A 108 -7.40 -5.83 25.46
N LEU A 109 -6.89 -6.59 24.52
CA LEU A 109 -7.67 -7.44 23.66
C LEU A 109 -7.79 -8.85 24.28
N GLN A 110 -8.99 -9.42 24.27
CA GLN A 110 -9.24 -10.82 24.58
C GLN A 110 -9.82 -11.53 23.35
N ILE A 111 -9.32 -12.72 23.07
CA ILE A 111 -9.68 -13.52 21.90
C ILE A 111 -10.02 -14.93 22.37
N ALA A 112 -11.16 -15.46 21.96
CA ALA A 112 -11.49 -16.87 22.07
C ALA A 112 -11.70 -17.43 20.65
N THR A 113 -10.80 -18.30 20.19
CA THR A 113 -10.91 -18.91 18.86
C THR A 113 -11.99 -19.98 18.84
N ALA A 114 -12.53 -20.27 17.66
CA ALA A 114 -13.58 -21.27 17.48
C ALA A 114 -13.04 -22.60 16.94
N GLY A 115 -13.88 -23.64 16.94
CA GLY A 115 -13.58 -24.94 16.35
C GLY A 115 -12.99 -25.97 17.32
N ALA A 116 -12.52 -27.10 16.77
CA ALA A 116 -12.02 -28.24 17.55
C ALA A 116 -10.72 -27.94 18.32
N SER A 117 -10.02 -26.88 17.95
CA SER A 117 -8.79 -26.40 18.61
C SER A 117 -8.99 -25.00 19.19
N ALA A 118 -10.18 -24.73 19.75
CA ALA A 118 -10.49 -23.48 20.43
C ALA A 118 -9.50 -23.22 21.57
N ALA A 119 -8.99 -21.99 21.62
CA ALA A 119 -8.02 -21.53 22.61
C ALA A 119 -8.34 -20.07 22.98
N SER A 120 -7.88 -19.66 24.16
CA SER A 120 -8.06 -18.29 24.64
C SER A 120 -6.73 -17.55 24.64
N TYR A 121 -6.76 -16.31 24.16
CA TYR A 121 -5.60 -15.43 24.09
C TYR A 121 -5.95 -14.08 24.71
N ALA A 122 -4.96 -13.38 25.25
CA ALA A 122 -5.09 -12.00 25.65
C ALA A 122 -3.82 -11.22 25.33
N SER A 123 -3.98 -9.94 24.97
CA SER A 123 -2.86 -9.01 25.03
C SER A 123 -2.57 -8.61 26.47
N ASP A 124 -1.38 -8.09 26.69
CA ASP A 124 -1.06 -7.33 27.89
C ASP A 124 -2.04 -6.16 28.07
N LEU A 125 -2.21 -5.76 29.32
CA LEU A 125 -2.96 -4.57 29.70
C LEU A 125 -2.06 -3.34 29.46
N VAL A 126 -2.46 -2.47 28.53
CA VAL A 126 -1.66 -1.32 28.09
C VAL A 126 -2.40 0.00 28.30
N PRO A 127 -1.71 1.10 28.64
CA PRO A 127 -2.34 2.41 28.80
C PRO A 127 -2.85 2.95 27.46
N LEU A 128 -4.01 3.61 27.47
CA LEU A 128 -4.48 4.33 26.29
C LEU A 128 -3.66 5.61 26.07
N LYS A 129 -2.89 5.66 24.98
CA LYS A 129 -2.14 6.86 24.59
C LYS A 129 -3.06 7.84 23.86
N VAL A 130 -3.08 9.10 24.31
CA VAL A 130 -3.75 10.17 23.57
C VAL A 130 -2.78 10.68 22.50
N THR A 131 -3.17 10.51 21.25
CA THR A 131 -2.40 11.02 20.12
C THR A 131 -2.63 12.52 19.95
N PRO A 132 -1.58 13.34 19.96
CA PRO A 132 -1.69 14.78 19.72
C PRO A 132 -2.01 15.07 18.26
N ALA A 133 -2.50 16.28 17.99
CA ALA A 133 -2.83 16.70 16.64
C ALA A 133 -1.61 16.78 15.73
N ILE A 134 -1.83 16.63 14.42
CA ILE A 134 -0.84 16.96 13.40
C ILE A 134 -0.91 18.48 13.23
N ASP A 135 0.12 19.21 13.69
CA ASP A 135 0.17 20.68 13.64
C ASP A 135 0.26 21.20 12.21
N LYS A 136 1.06 20.50 11.40
CA LYS A 136 1.35 20.87 10.03
C LYS A 136 1.50 19.62 9.18
N LEU A 137 0.87 19.64 8.00
CA LEU A 137 1.05 18.67 6.94
C LEU A 137 1.18 19.47 5.65
N ASP A 138 2.39 19.48 5.08
CA ASP A 138 2.71 20.23 3.87
C ASP A 138 3.64 19.43 2.96
N TRP A 139 4.09 20.08 1.89
CA TRP A 139 5.00 19.50 0.93
C TRP A 139 6.07 20.51 0.52
N ILE A 140 7.19 20.00 0.03
CA ILE A 140 8.27 20.77 -0.58
C ILE A 140 8.73 20.11 -1.88
N GLY A 141 9.09 20.93 -2.87
CA GLY A 141 9.86 20.48 -4.04
C GLY A 141 11.35 20.49 -3.73
N GLN A 142 12.04 19.39 -4.03
CA GLN A 142 13.49 19.23 -3.88
C GLN A 142 14.06 18.64 -5.17
N GLY A 143 14.56 19.52 -6.05
CA GLY A 143 14.86 19.13 -7.43
C GLY A 143 13.60 18.60 -8.10
N ASP A 144 13.69 17.40 -8.68
CA ASP A 144 12.55 16.78 -9.35
C ASP A 144 11.63 15.98 -8.42
N ASN A 145 11.92 15.92 -7.12
CA ASN A 145 11.13 15.18 -6.15
C ASN A 145 10.17 16.10 -5.38
N LEU A 146 8.99 15.57 -5.09
CA LEU A 146 8.04 16.16 -4.16
C LEU A 146 8.08 15.36 -2.85
N THR A 147 8.33 16.06 -1.75
CA THR A 147 8.43 15.47 -0.41
C THR A 147 7.30 15.97 0.46
N VAL A 148 6.48 15.04 0.98
CA VAL A 148 5.46 15.34 1.97
C VAL A 148 6.08 15.21 3.35
N ARG A 149 5.82 16.19 4.21
CA ARG A 149 6.35 16.24 5.56
C ARG A 149 5.29 16.70 6.56
N LEU A 150 5.52 16.39 7.82
CA LEU A 150 4.61 16.74 8.90
C LEU A 150 5.35 17.26 10.13
N SER A 151 4.62 18.00 10.96
CA SER A 151 5.06 18.40 12.29
C SER A 151 3.96 18.12 13.31
N THR A 152 4.35 17.75 14.52
CA THR A 152 3.45 17.50 15.66
C THR A 152 4.17 17.80 16.97
N HIS A 153 3.42 18.14 18.01
CA HIS A 153 3.93 18.30 19.36
C HIS A 153 2.91 17.82 20.40
N ASP A 154 3.39 17.49 21.58
CA ASP A 154 2.56 17.28 22.76
C ASP A 154 3.06 18.13 23.93
N ALA A 155 2.32 19.19 24.25
CA ALA A 155 2.65 20.08 25.37
C ALA A 155 2.65 19.36 26.73
N GLN A 156 1.94 18.22 26.86
CA GLN A 156 1.89 17.42 28.08
C GLN A 156 3.00 16.35 28.15
N GLN A 157 3.80 16.22 27.08
CA GLN A 157 4.94 15.31 26.97
C GLN A 157 4.61 13.83 27.21
N GLN A 158 3.39 13.42 26.83
CA GLN A 158 2.91 12.07 26.97
C GLN A 158 3.16 11.22 25.71
N ALA A 159 3.33 11.82 24.52
CA ALA A 159 3.36 11.13 23.24
C ALA A 159 4.77 10.99 22.63
N ARG A 160 5.80 10.73 23.44
CA ARG A 160 7.23 10.71 23.03
C ARG A 160 7.62 9.76 21.88
N TYR A 161 6.72 8.87 21.47
CA TYR A 161 6.90 7.89 20.41
C TYR A 161 5.73 7.98 19.44
N TYR A 162 6.04 8.11 18.15
CA TYR A 162 5.06 8.35 17.11
C TYR A 162 5.20 7.33 15.98
N ARG A 163 4.06 6.94 15.43
CA ARG A 163 3.97 6.21 14.17
C ARG A 163 2.96 6.87 13.24
N TRP A 164 3.23 6.77 11.95
CA TRP A 164 2.38 7.30 10.90
C TRP A 164 2.04 6.23 9.88
N ASN A 165 0.81 6.28 9.39
CA ASN A 165 0.37 5.59 8.19
C ASN A 165 -0.27 6.62 7.25
N PHE A 166 -0.24 6.37 5.95
CA PHE A 166 -0.89 7.24 4.99
C PHE A 166 -1.49 6.49 3.81
N SER A 167 -2.52 7.11 3.25
CA SER A 167 -3.15 6.68 2.01
C SER A 167 -3.10 7.80 0.99
N GLU A 168 -2.64 7.47 -0.20
CA GLU A 168 -2.56 8.38 -1.34
C GLU A 168 -3.78 8.17 -2.21
N THR A 169 -4.34 9.26 -2.74
CA THR A 169 -5.39 9.22 -3.76
C THR A 169 -5.07 10.24 -4.84
N TRP A 170 -5.10 9.84 -6.11
CA TRP A 170 -4.90 10.79 -7.21
C TRP A 170 -5.91 10.58 -8.33
N GLU A 171 -6.20 11.69 -9.01
CA GLU A 171 -6.99 11.73 -10.23
C GLU A 171 -6.09 11.51 -11.44
N PHE A 172 -6.53 10.67 -12.36
CA PHE A 172 -5.83 10.39 -13.61
C PHE A 172 -6.82 10.13 -14.75
N ASN A 173 -6.32 10.20 -15.98
CA ASN A 173 -7.12 9.95 -17.17
C ASN A 173 -6.53 8.77 -17.95
N SER A 174 -7.38 8.05 -18.69
CA SER A 174 -6.90 7.11 -19.71
C SER A 174 -6.19 7.85 -20.84
N ALA A 175 -5.52 7.11 -21.72
CA ALA A 175 -4.75 7.69 -22.83
C ALA A 175 -5.63 8.48 -23.79
N PHE A 176 -6.82 7.94 -24.10
CA PHE A 176 -7.77 8.53 -25.03
C PHE A 176 -9.16 8.61 -24.42
N GLU A 177 -9.79 9.77 -24.57
CA GLU A 177 -11.19 9.95 -24.20
C GLU A 177 -12.09 9.27 -25.24
N SER A 178 -12.77 8.22 -24.80
CA SER A 178 -13.72 7.49 -25.63
C SER A 178 -15.09 8.17 -25.56
N LYS A 179 -15.56 8.70 -26.69
CA LYS A 179 -16.91 9.28 -26.88
C LYS A 179 -17.94 8.25 -27.34
N LEU A 180 -17.48 7.07 -27.77
CA LEU A 180 -18.31 6.02 -28.35
C LEU A 180 -18.28 4.74 -27.50
N GLU A 181 -19.36 3.96 -27.50
CA GLU A 181 -19.42 2.63 -26.91
C GLU A 181 -20.02 1.62 -27.89
N TYR A 182 -19.55 0.38 -27.83
CA TYR A 182 -20.11 -0.74 -28.58
C TYR A 182 -21.04 -1.54 -27.66
N ARG A 183 -22.35 -1.49 -27.93
CA ARG A 183 -23.37 -2.14 -27.10
C ARG A 183 -24.49 -2.69 -27.98
N GLY A 184 -24.89 -3.93 -27.76
CA GLY A 184 -26.01 -4.54 -28.50
C GLY A 184 -25.78 -4.63 -30.01
N GLY A 185 -24.52 -4.75 -30.45
CA GLY A 185 -24.17 -4.85 -31.87
C GLY A 185 -24.11 -3.52 -32.62
N ILE A 186 -24.20 -2.39 -31.93
CA ILE A 186 -24.12 -1.04 -32.53
C ILE A 186 -23.07 -0.18 -31.82
N ILE A 187 -22.43 0.70 -32.58
CA ILE A 187 -21.61 1.78 -32.03
C ILE A 187 -22.49 3.01 -31.85
N GLN A 188 -22.51 3.53 -30.62
CA GLN A 188 -23.34 4.66 -30.21
C GLN A 188 -22.54 5.60 -29.30
N ASP A 189 -23.12 6.75 -28.96
CA ASP A 189 -22.52 7.67 -28.00
C ASP A 189 -22.38 7.00 -26.62
N ARG A 190 -21.23 7.22 -25.99
CA ARG A 190 -20.90 6.66 -24.68
C ARG A 190 -21.72 7.33 -23.59
N LEU A 191 -22.43 6.52 -22.81
CA LEU A 191 -23.20 6.99 -21.65
C LEU A 191 -22.42 6.87 -20.35
N THR A 192 -21.57 5.85 -20.23
CA THR A 192 -20.78 5.60 -19.01
C THR A 192 -19.39 6.19 -19.15
N PRO A 193 -19.00 7.21 -18.35
CA PRO A 193 -17.68 7.79 -18.43
C PRO A 193 -16.60 6.80 -17.96
N ILE A 194 -15.56 6.65 -18.78
CA ILE A 194 -14.41 5.77 -18.52
C ILE A 194 -13.06 6.49 -18.68
N TYR A 195 -13.09 7.80 -18.85
CA TYR A 195 -11.91 8.63 -19.11
C TYR A 195 -11.21 9.06 -17.82
N THR A 196 -11.95 9.58 -16.84
CA THR A 196 -11.41 10.08 -15.57
C THR A 196 -11.65 9.09 -14.43
N CYS A 197 -10.59 8.75 -13.71
CA CYS A 197 -10.65 7.85 -12.56
C CYS A 197 -9.80 8.36 -11.40
N TRP A 198 -10.06 7.77 -10.24
CA TRP A 198 -9.26 7.92 -9.03
C TRP A 198 -8.60 6.60 -8.66
N ARG A 199 -7.34 6.66 -8.28
CA ARG A 199 -6.60 5.52 -7.72
C ARG A 199 -6.27 5.84 -6.28
N THR A 200 -6.55 4.91 -5.38
CA THR A 200 -6.18 5.02 -3.96
C THR A 200 -5.23 3.89 -3.61
N GLU A 201 -4.12 4.24 -2.96
CA GLU A 201 -3.12 3.30 -2.48
C GLU A 201 -2.88 3.50 -0.99
N GLN A 202 -2.72 2.39 -0.27
CA GLN A 202 -2.32 2.38 1.13
C GLN A 202 -0.84 2.11 1.20
N ASN A 203 -0.10 2.93 1.94
CA ASN A 203 1.31 2.66 2.18
C ASN A 203 1.45 1.59 3.28
N THR A 204 2.36 0.64 3.09
CA THR A 204 2.61 -0.44 4.06
C THR A 204 3.95 -0.27 4.79
N LEU A 205 4.72 0.78 4.49
CA LEU A 205 6.01 1.02 5.13
C LEU A 205 5.79 1.58 6.54
N LEU A 206 6.57 1.08 7.49
CA LEU A 206 6.55 1.54 8.87
C LEU A 206 7.30 2.88 8.99
N LYS A 207 6.53 3.95 9.23
CA LYS A 207 7.06 5.30 9.49
C LYS A 207 6.96 5.60 10.98
N GLN A 208 8.12 5.71 11.64
CA GLN A 208 8.22 5.97 13.07
C GLN A 208 9.19 7.13 13.35
N GLY A 209 8.96 7.81 14.48
CA GLY A 209 9.79 8.90 14.98
C GLY A 209 9.62 9.05 16.49
N SER A 210 10.62 9.63 17.16
CA SER A 210 10.59 9.81 18.60
C SER A 210 11.19 11.15 19.02
N SER A 211 10.59 11.75 20.02
CA SER A 211 11.08 12.95 20.71
C SER A 211 11.65 12.60 22.09
N ALA A 212 11.83 11.31 22.42
CA ALA A 212 12.25 10.85 23.75
C ALA A 212 13.66 11.36 24.15
N GLN A 213 14.51 11.66 23.17
CA GLN A 213 15.84 12.25 23.38
C GLN A 213 15.84 13.79 23.29
N LEU A 214 14.67 14.41 23.15
CA LEU A 214 14.52 15.86 23.05
C LEU A 214 13.92 16.40 24.35
N ALA A 215 14.35 17.59 24.76
CA ALA A 215 13.81 18.25 25.95
C ALA A 215 12.29 18.49 25.81
N GLN A 216 11.84 18.85 24.61
CA GLN A 216 10.44 19.07 24.28
C GLN A 216 9.87 17.92 23.46
N ASP A 217 8.60 17.61 23.65
CA ASP A 217 7.90 16.60 22.87
C ASP A 217 7.42 17.20 21.55
N VAL A 218 8.36 17.36 20.62
CA VAL A 218 8.15 18.03 19.32
C VAL A 218 8.86 17.24 18.23
N ILE A 219 8.14 16.98 17.14
CA ILE A 219 8.68 16.49 15.88
C ILE A 219 8.42 17.55 14.81
N THR A 220 9.48 18.05 14.18
CA THR A 220 9.39 19.12 13.17
C THR A 220 9.86 18.62 11.82
N ASP A 221 9.09 18.95 10.78
CA ASP A 221 9.39 18.69 9.37
C ASP A 221 9.82 17.24 9.07
N TYR A 222 9.23 16.27 9.76
CA TYR A 222 9.47 14.84 9.52
C TYR A 222 9.07 14.49 8.09
N GLN A 223 10.03 14.02 7.30
CA GLN A 223 9.79 13.62 5.91
C GLN A 223 9.05 12.27 5.88
N LEU A 224 7.76 12.31 5.58
CA LEU A 224 6.92 11.13 5.58
C LEU A 224 7.26 10.23 4.39
N PHE A 225 7.29 10.81 3.19
CA PHE A 225 7.76 10.16 1.98
C PHE A 225 8.18 11.21 0.93
N SER A 226 8.98 10.74 -0.04
CA SER A 226 9.39 11.51 -1.22
C SER A 226 9.08 10.68 -2.47
N ALA A 227 8.58 11.34 -3.51
CA ALA A 227 8.25 10.73 -4.79
C ALA A 227 8.67 11.62 -5.94
N SER A 228 8.95 11.04 -7.11
CA SER A 228 9.23 11.79 -8.33
C SER A 228 8.03 12.69 -8.68
N GLY A 229 8.30 13.98 -8.85
CA GLY A 229 7.34 14.99 -9.31
C GLY A 229 6.92 14.79 -10.77
N HIS A 230 7.63 13.95 -11.53
CA HIS A 230 7.21 13.51 -12.86
C HIS A 230 6.11 12.43 -12.81
N GLY A 231 5.84 11.83 -11.65
CA GLY A 231 4.85 10.78 -11.55
C GLY A 231 3.43 11.24 -11.92
N GLU A 232 2.69 10.38 -12.64
CA GLU A 232 1.28 10.62 -13.03
C GLU A 232 0.41 11.09 -11.86
N ARG A 233 0.70 10.63 -10.63
CA ARG A 233 -0.03 10.99 -9.41
C ARG A 233 -0.12 12.49 -9.13
N PHE A 234 0.83 13.28 -9.65
CA PHE A 234 0.88 14.74 -9.48
C PHE A 234 0.39 15.52 -10.71
N LYS A 235 -0.02 14.83 -11.78
CA LYS A 235 -0.37 15.45 -13.08
C LYS A 235 -1.62 16.33 -13.02
N ILE A 236 -2.62 15.95 -12.22
CA ILE A 236 -3.94 16.61 -12.19
C ILE A 236 -4.22 17.15 -10.79
N ARG A 237 -4.54 16.22 -9.87
CA ARG A 237 -4.77 16.53 -8.47
C ARG A 237 -4.46 15.30 -7.64
N TYR A 238 -3.82 15.54 -6.52
CA TYR A 238 -3.31 14.56 -5.58
C TYR A 238 -3.87 14.84 -4.19
N SER A 239 -4.07 13.80 -3.40
CA SER A 239 -4.39 13.89 -1.99
C SER A 239 -3.64 12.81 -1.20
N VAL A 240 -3.25 13.15 0.02
CA VAL A 240 -2.77 12.18 1.00
C VAL A 240 -3.50 12.37 2.32
N LEU A 241 -4.00 11.28 2.89
CA LEU A 241 -4.54 11.23 4.25
C LEU A 241 -3.52 10.58 5.15
N VAL A 242 -2.97 11.35 6.09
CA VAL A 242 -2.05 10.86 7.11
C VAL A 242 -2.82 10.55 8.38
N SER A 243 -2.55 9.38 8.95
CA SER A 243 -3.00 8.96 10.28
C SER A 243 -1.80 8.89 11.21
N GLN A 244 -1.89 9.55 12.35
CA GLN A 244 -0.88 9.60 13.39
C GLN A 244 -1.33 8.78 14.60
N TYR A 245 -0.36 8.17 15.27
CA TYR A 245 -0.53 7.37 16.48
C TYR A 245 0.57 7.72 17.49
N ALA A 246 0.20 7.91 18.76
CA ALA A 246 1.13 7.94 19.88
C ALA A 246 1.30 6.52 20.44
N GLU A 247 2.54 6.07 20.57
CA GLU A 247 2.88 4.72 20.97
C GLU A 247 3.41 4.66 22.40
N THR A 248 3.35 3.47 23.00
CA THR A 248 4.18 3.16 24.18
C THR A 248 5.62 2.88 23.75
N ALA A 249 6.58 2.97 24.67
CA ALA A 249 7.97 2.64 24.35
C ALA A 249 8.14 1.18 23.88
N GLN A 250 7.37 0.26 24.47
CA GLN A 250 7.35 -1.16 24.12
C GLN A 250 6.78 -1.38 22.71
N GLU A 251 5.67 -0.71 22.37
CA GLU A 251 5.08 -0.75 21.04
C GLU A 251 6.04 -0.20 19.98
N PHE A 252 6.67 0.94 20.27
CA PHE A 252 7.65 1.55 19.37
C PHE A 252 8.81 0.59 19.08
N ALA A 253 9.37 -0.03 20.11
CA ALA A 253 10.45 -1.01 19.98
C ALA A 253 10.04 -2.27 19.19
N TYR A 254 8.81 -2.73 19.36
CA TYR A 254 8.25 -3.84 18.58
C TYR A 254 8.23 -3.51 17.08
N TYR A 255 7.67 -2.36 16.71
CA TYR A 255 7.60 -1.94 15.30
C TYR A 255 8.98 -1.62 14.72
N GLU A 256 9.92 -1.11 15.52
CA GLU A 256 11.30 -0.91 15.09
C GLU A 256 11.97 -2.25 14.73
N LEU A 257 11.75 -3.28 15.54
CA LEU A 257 12.23 -4.63 15.30
C LEU A 257 11.56 -5.27 14.08
N LEU A 258 10.23 -5.12 13.96
CA LEU A 258 9.47 -5.61 12.81
C LEU A 258 10.00 -4.96 11.52
N ARG A 259 10.17 -3.64 11.51
CA ARG A 259 10.72 -2.90 10.36
C ARG A 259 12.12 -3.39 9.98
N LYS A 260 13.01 -3.61 10.95
CA LYS A 260 14.36 -4.16 10.71
C LYS A 260 14.31 -5.55 10.09
N ASN A 261 13.32 -6.37 10.44
CA ASN A 261 13.16 -7.72 9.92
C ASN A 261 12.48 -7.77 8.54
N THR A 262 11.57 -6.84 8.22
CA THR A 262 10.72 -6.93 7.01
C THR A 262 11.09 -5.96 5.90
N GLU A 263 11.77 -4.85 6.22
CA GLU A 263 12.10 -3.79 5.26
C GLU A 263 13.61 -3.69 4.98
N ALA A 264 14.44 -4.56 5.55
CA ALA A 264 15.85 -4.67 5.19
C ALA A 264 15.99 -5.25 3.77
N VAL A 265 16.89 -4.68 2.96
CA VAL A 265 16.95 -4.87 1.50
C VAL A 265 17.79 -6.09 1.08
N GLY A 266 18.22 -6.94 2.02
CA GLY A 266 18.97 -8.18 1.75
C GLY A 266 20.47 -7.98 1.52
N GLY A 267 21.11 -7.03 2.20
CA GLY A 267 22.56 -6.83 2.17
C GLY A 267 23.36 -7.79 3.07
N VAL A 268 24.66 -7.94 2.79
CA VAL A 268 25.59 -8.79 3.60
C VAL A 268 25.73 -8.29 5.05
N ASN A 269 25.41 -7.01 5.30
CA ASN A 269 25.43 -6.38 6.62
C ASN A 269 24.02 -6.23 7.22
N ASP A 270 23.02 -6.87 6.64
CA ASP A 270 21.67 -6.79 7.18
C ASP A 270 21.62 -7.54 8.52
N PRO A 271 20.92 -6.97 9.52
CA PRO A 271 20.79 -7.63 10.80
C PRO A 271 20.13 -9.00 10.60
N LEU A 272 20.69 -10.02 11.25
CA LEU A 272 20.05 -11.34 11.28
C LEU A 272 18.63 -11.19 11.85
N PRO A 273 17.63 -11.87 11.26
CA PRO A 273 16.26 -11.81 11.74
C PRO A 273 16.22 -12.14 13.22
N SER A 274 15.78 -11.17 14.02
CA SER A 274 15.64 -11.34 15.46
C SER A 274 14.23 -11.83 15.77
N GLN A 275 14.09 -12.66 16.82
CA GLN A 275 12.78 -13.13 17.24
C GLN A 275 11.89 -11.94 17.62
N LEU A 276 10.78 -11.79 16.91
CA LEU A 276 9.79 -10.76 17.18
C LEU A 276 8.83 -11.26 18.26
N THR A 277 8.99 -10.78 19.49
CA THR A 277 8.11 -11.11 20.61
C THR A 277 7.06 -10.00 20.76
N GLY A 278 5.80 -10.37 20.56
CA GLY A 278 4.64 -9.50 20.76
C GLY A 278 4.20 -9.41 22.22
N ASN A 279 3.05 -8.76 22.46
CA ASN A 279 2.41 -8.67 23.78
C ASN A 279 1.12 -9.50 23.86
N VAL A 280 0.87 -10.41 22.91
CA VAL A 280 -0.29 -11.30 22.92
C VAL A 280 0.14 -12.68 23.35
N HIS A 281 -0.61 -13.28 24.26
CA HIS A 281 -0.27 -14.56 24.87
C HIS A 281 -1.47 -15.52 24.86
N ARG A 282 -1.19 -16.80 24.63
CA ARG A 282 -2.15 -17.87 24.86
C ARG A 282 -2.29 -18.10 26.37
N LEU A 283 -3.52 -18.12 26.88
CA LEU A 283 -3.80 -18.15 28.32
C LEU A 283 -3.61 -19.53 28.95
N ASP A 284 -3.87 -20.59 28.18
CA ASP A 284 -3.77 -21.99 28.63
C ASP A 284 -2.42 -22.64 28.30
N ASN A 285 -1.63 -22.06 27.39
CA ASN A 285 -0.28 -22.50 27.07
C ASN A 285 0.64 -21.30 26.75
N PRO A 286 1.26 -20.67 27.77
CA PRO A 286 2.10 -19.49 27.57
C PRO A 286 3.38 -19.73 26.74
N ALA A 287 3.77 -20.99 26.52
CA ALA A 287 4.92 -21.33 25.69
C ALA A 287 4.61 -21.32 24.18
N GLU A 288 3.32 -21.29 23.80
CA GLU A 288 2.92 -21.13 22.40
C GLU A 288 3.21 -19.70 21.93
N PRO A 289 4.00 -19.51 20.85
CA PRO A 289 4.23 -18.19 20.31
C PRO A 289 2.97 -17.66 19.61
N VAL A 290 2.73 -16.36 19.79
CA VAL A 290 1.72 -15.58 19.09
C VAL A 290 2.42 -14.38 18.46
N LEU A 291 2.07 -14.07 17.21
CA LEU A 291 2.68 -12.97 16.48
C LEU A 291 1.73 -11.77 16.52
N GLY A 292 2.26 -10.58 16.83
CA GLY A 292 1.47 -9.36 16.88
C GLY A 292 1.66 -8.56 18.17
N PHE A 293 1.46 -7.26 18.08
CA PHE A 293 1.45 -6.36 19.22
C PHE A 293 0.17 -5.54 19.19
N VAL A 294 -0.56 -5.50 20.30
CA VAL A 294 -1.79 -4.73 20.46
C VAL A 294 -1.51 -3.54 21.37
N GLY A 295 -1.36 -2.37 20.75
CA GLY A 295 -1.36 -1.08 21.43
C GLY A 295 -2.77 -0.53 21.65
N ALA A 296 -2.88 0.52 22.45
CA ALA A 296 -4.12 1.27 22.65
C ALA A 296 -3.85 2.77 22.51
N HIS A 297 -4.46 3.41 21.53
CA HIS A 297 -4.27 4.84 21.28
C HIS A 297 -5.46 5.48 20.56
N THR A 298 -5.62 6.80 20.70
CA THR A 298 -6.49 7.57 19.81
C THR A 298 -5.82 7.77 18.45
N VAL A 299 -6.58 8.13 17.42
CA VAL A 299 -6.06 8.41 16.08
C VAL A 299 -6.31 9.87 15.73
N GLN A 300 -5.28 10.54 15.21
CA GLN A 300 -5.41 11.87 14.61
C GLN A 300 -5.16 11.78 13.12
N GLN A 301 -6.02 12.40 12.32
CA GLN A 301 -5.92 12.36 10.87
C GLN A 301 -5.87 13.76 10.29
N ARG A 302 -5.05 13.94 9.25
CA ARG A 302 -4.99 15.18 8.48
C ARG A 302 -4.84 14.86 7.00
N ARG A 303 -5.60 15.57 6.18
CA ARG A 303 -5.58 15.42 4.72
C ARG A 303 -4.91 16.62 4.07
N LEU A 304 -4.04 16.35 3.12
CA LEU A 304 -3.43 17.33 2.23
C LEU A 304 -3.97 17.12 0.81
N PHE A 305 -4.13 18.21 0.07
CA PHE A 305 -4.37 18.22 -1.36
C PHE A 305 -3.27 19.00 -2.06
N ILE A 306 -2.87 18.53 -3.23
CA ILE A 306 -1.92 19.20 -4.11
C ILE A 306 -2.51 19.16 -5.51
N SER A 307 -2.84 20.32 -6.05
CA SER A 307 -3.35 20.47 -7.41
C SER A 307 -2.20 20.83 -8.35
N ARG A 308 -2.34 20.52 -9.64
CA ARG A 308 -1.31 20.86 -10.65
C ARG A 308 -0.86 22.33 -10.59
N GLN A 309 -1.80 23.24 -10.33
CA GLN A 309 -1.54 24.68 -10.21
C GLN A 309 -0.66 25.05 -9.00
N ASP A 310 -0.68 24.25 -7.93
CA ASP A 310 0.09 24.53 -6.71
C ASP A 310 1.59 24.24 -6.91
N LEU A 311 1.93 23.40 -7.91
CA LEU A 311 3.29 22.92 -8.16
C LEU A 311 4.17 23.93 -8.92
N ASN A 312 3.59 24.96 -9.55
CA ASN A 312 4.31 25.99 -10.32
C ASN A 312 5.38 25.41 -11.28
N LEU A 313 5.02 24.33 -11.98
CA LEU A 313 5.95 23.58 -12.84
C LEU A 313 6.27 24.36 -14.13
N PRO A 314 7.50 24.24 -14.67
CA PRO A 314 7.84 24.84 -15.95
C PRO A 314 7.01 24.24 -17.09
N SER A 315 6.87 24.98 -18.20
CA SER A 315 6.14 24.51 -19.37
C SER A 315 6.75 23.27 -20.03
N SER A 316 8.05 23.04 -19.83
CA SER A 316 8.79 21.86 -20.29
C SER A 316 8.61 20.63 -19.39
N TRP A 317 7.85 20.73 -18.29
CA TRP A 317 7.67 19.62 -17.36
C TRP A 317 6.85 18.50 -18.00
N LEU A 318 7.47 17.33 -18.13
CA LEU A 318 6.83 16.13 -18.66
C LEU A 318 6.43 15.21 -17.51
N PHE A 319 5.22 14.67 -17.56
CA PHE A 319 4.79 13.62 -16.64
C PHE A 319 4.99 12.25 -17.26
N ASP A 320 5.46 11.32 -16.45
CA ASP A 320 5.50 9.91 -16.77
C ASP A 320 4.08 9.42 -17.06
N SER A 321 3.93 8.72 -18.19
CA SER A 321 2.66 8.18 -18.62
C SER A 321 2.80 6.67 -18.79
N PRO A 322 2.00 5.85 -18.09
CA PRO A 322 1.94 4.41 -18.32
C PRO A 322 1.28 4.07 -19.66
N TYR A 323 0.80 5.08 -20.39
CA TYR A 323 0.16 4.95 -21.70
C TYR A 323 1.09 5.25 -22.87
N ALA A 324 2.41 5.31 -22.66
CA ALA A 324 3.38 5.64 -23.71
C ALA A 324 3.30 4.72 -24.94
N SER A 325 2.88 3.46 -24.76
CA SER A 325 2.70 2.48 -25.84
C SER A 325 1.30 2.48 -26.46
N CYS A 326 0.37 3.32 -25.99
CA CYS A 326 -0.99 3.36 -26.49
C CYS A 326 -1.07 3.96 -27.88
N GLN A 327 -1.77 3.28 -28.77
CA GLN A 327 -1.96 3.69 -30.16
C GLN A 327 -3.44 3.70 -30.51
N LEU A 328 -3.83 4.65 -31.34
CA LEU A 328 -5.13 4.62 -32.01
C LEU A 328 -5.03 3.74 -33.25
N VAL A 329 -5.99 2.85 -33.41
CA VAL A 329 -6.19 2.05 -34.61
C VAL A 329 -7.46 2.52 -35.31
N GLN A 330 -7.54 2.28 -36.61
CA GLN A 330 -8.65 2.71 -37.44
C GLN A 330 -9.38 1.50 -38.02
N GLU A 331 -10.71 1.55 -38.04
CA GLU A 331 -11.54 0.63 -38.82
C GLU A 331 -12.38 1.47 -39.79
N LEU A 332 -12.11 1.33 -41.09
CA LEU A 332 -12.89 1.96 -42.14
C LEU A 332 -14.21 1.21 -42.33
N VAL A 333 -15.30 1.94 -42.60
CA VAL A 333 -16.58 1.31 -42.96
C VAL A 333 -16.45 0.72 -44.37
N PRO A 334 -16.88 -0.55 -44.59
CA PRO A 334 -16.72 -1.21 -45.88
C PRO A 334 -17.51 -0.57 -47.05
N ASN A 335 -18.56 0.22 -46.79
CA ASN A 335 -19.43 0.76 -47.82
C ASN A 335 -19.71 2.28 -47.64
N PRO A 336 -19.39 3.14 -48.63
CA PRO A 336 -19.67 4.57 -48.61
C PRO A 336 -21.16 4.95 -48.63
N ASP A 337 -22.07 4.01 -48.94
CA ASP A 337 -23.54 4.25 -48.93
C ASP A 337 -24.20 4.01 -47.57
N ASP A 338 -23.46 3.53 -46.57
CA ASP A 338 -24.00 3.25 -45.24
C ASP A 338 -24.39 4.54 -44.50
N LYS A 339 -25.70 4.76 -44.30
CA LYS A 339 -26.22 5.94 -43.60
C LYS A 339 -26.30 5.73 -42.08
N PRO A 340 -26.05 6.78 -41.28
CA PRO A 340 -26.08 6.71 -39.82
C PRO A 340 -27.50 6.50 -39.24
N PRO A 341 -27.67 5.76 -38.13
CA PRO A 341 -26.65 4.94 -37.46
C PRO A 341 -26.26 3.73 -38.32
N ILE A 342 -24.96 3.58 -38.57
CA ILE A 342 -24.45 2.47 -39.37
C ILE A 342 -24.55 1.22 -38.50
N PHE A 343 -25.51 0.36 -38.82
CA PHE A 343 -25.57 -0.99 -38.26
C PHE A 343 -24.38 -1.76 -38.82
N LEU A 344 -23.30 -1.85 -38.05
CA LEU A 344 -22.20 -2.77 -38.28
C LEU A 344 -22.46 -4.03 -37.45
N PRO A 345 -23.22 -5.03 -37.93
CA PRO A 345 -23.38 -6.27 -37.18
C PRO A 345 -22.04 -7.01 -36.93
N TYR A 346 -20.93 -6.59 -37.57
CA TYR A 346 -19.63 -7.25 -37.49
C TYR A 346 -18.43 -6.27 -37.49
N THR A 347 -18.34 -5.32 -36.55
CA THR A 347 -17.06 -4.60 -36.36
C THR A 347 -15.96 -5.63 -36.10
N ARG A 348 -14.93 -5.72 -36.95
CA ARG A 348 -13.86 -6.73 -36.73
C ARG A 348 -13.02 -6.35 -35.52
N LEU A 349 -12.81 -5.05 -35.31
CA LEU A 349 -11.99 -4.58 -34.21
C LEU A 349 -12.72 -4.72 -32.87
N PHE A 350 -13.96 -4.22 -32.78
CA PHE A 350 -14.73 -4.14 -31.53
C PHE A 350 -15.56 -5.40 -31.23
N ALA A 351 -15.52 -6.42 -32.09
CA ALA A 351 -15.98 -7.76 -31.74
C ALA A 351 -15.13 -8.38 -30.61
N SER A 352 -13.88 -7.95 -30.45
CA SER A 352 -13.07 -8.27 -29.28
C SER A 352 -13.39 -7.30 -28.13
N PRO A 353 -13.71 -7.80 -26.92
CA PRO A 353 -13.94 -6.94 -25.75
C PRO A 353 -12.69 -6.18 -25.30
N ASP A 354 -11.51 -6.56 -25.81
CA ASP A 354 -10.25 -5.88 -25.54
C ASP A 354 -10.05 -4.62 -26.37
N ASN A 355 -10.88 -4.37 -27.38
CA ASN A 355 -10.87 -3.15 -28.17
C ASN A 355 -12.10 -2.31 -27.88
N VAL A 356 -11.91 -1.01 -27.78
CA VAL A 356 -12.97 -0.08 -27.40
C VAL A 356 -12.99 1.07 -28.41
N PRO A 357 -14.18 1.43 -28.96
CA PRO A 357 -14.29 2.55 -29.87
C PRO A 357 -14.01 3.87 -29.13
N VAL A 358 -13.34 4.79 -29.80
CA VAL A 358 -12.91 6.09 -29.24
C VAL A 358 -13.74 7.22 -29.83
N ASP A 359 -13.67 7.44 -31.13
CA ASP A 359 -14.38 8.50 -31.83
C ASP A 359 -14.67 8.08 -33.28
N TYR A 360 -15.45 8.87 -34.01
CA TYR A 360 -15.64 8.70 -35.44
C TYR A 360 -14.41 9.18 -36.21
N LEU A 361 -14.08 8.47 -37.29
CA LEU A 361 -13.12 8.92 -38.29
C LEU A 361 -13.87 9.70 -39.39
N PHE A 362 -13.35 10.87 -39.76
CA PHE A 362 -13.95 11.74 -40.77
C PHE A 362 -13.04 11.94 -41.97
N ASP A 363 -13.64 11.99 -43.15
CA ASP A 363 -13.00 12.45 -44.38
C ASP A 363 -13.96 13.38 -45.14
N HIS A 364 -13.47 14.57 -45.51
CA HIS A 364 -14.26 15.63 -46.15
C HIS A 364 -15.62 15.92 -45.47
N GLY A 365 -15.71 15.78 -44.14
CA GLY A 365 -16.93 16.01 -43.35
C GLY A 365 -17.88 14.81 -43.25
N PHE A 366 -17.57 13.70 -43.93
CA PHE A 366 -18.32 12.45 -43.87
C PHE A 366 -17.70 11.49 -42.86
N LYS A 367 -18.53 10.77 -42.10
CA LYS A 367 -18.08 9.68 -41.22
C LYS A 367 -17.68 8.50 -42.10
N ILE A 368 -16.40 8.15 -42.09
CA ILE A 368 -15.84 7.07 -42.93
C ILE A 368 -15.36 5.85 -42.12
N GLY A 369 -15.42 5.92 -40.79
CA GLY A 369 -14.88 4.88 -39.94
C GLY A 369 -14.93 5.21 -38.46
N TYR A 370 -14.17 4.44 -37.71
CA TYR A 370 -14.02 4.56 -36.27
C TYR A 370 -12.55 4.55 -35.88
N LEU A 371 -12.23 5.35 -34.87
CA LEU A 371 -11.01 5.21 -34.10
C LEU A 371 -11.27 4.26 -32.95
N GLY A 372 -10.28 3.43 -32.64
CA GLY A 372 -10.31 2.49 -31.54
C GLY A 372 -8.97 2.40 -30.83
N SER A 373 -8.96 1.85 -29.64
CA SER A 373 -7.73 1.43 -28.97
C SER A 373 -8.02 0.29 -28.00
N SER A 374 -6.98 -0.24 -27.38
CA SER A 374 -7.14 -1.31 -26.39
C SER A 374 -7.90 -0.78 -25.16
N ARG A 375 -8.59 -1.68 -24.47
CA ARG A 375 -9.31 -1.37 -23.24
C ARG A 375 -8.39 -0.75 -22.18
N ALA A 376 -7.16 -1.23 -22.07
CA ALA A 376 -6.16 -0.66 -21.15
C ALA A 376 -5.84 0.82 -21.47
N CYS A 377 -5.91 1.23 -22.73
CA CYS A 377 -5.60 2.59 -23.16
C CYS A 377 -6.77 3.58 -23.04
N VAL A 378 -8.01 3.10 -22.98
CA VAL A 378 -9.19 3.99 -22.98
C VAL A 378 -10.05 3.89 -21.73
N ASP A 379 -10.00 2.77 -21.02
CA ASP A 379 -10.80 2.53 -19.82
C ASP A 379 -9.92 2.68 -18.57
N CYS A 380 -9.99 3.86 -17.94
CA CYS A 380 -9.21 4.16 -16.74
C CYS A 380 -9.56 3.22 -15.57
N ARG A 381 -10.74 2.57 -15.60
CA ARG A 381 -11.20 1.65 -14.54
C ARG A 381 -10.40 0.36 -14.47
N THR A 382 -9.55 0.09 -15.47
CA THR A 382 -8.55 -0.98 -15.41
C THR A 382 -7.47 -0.71 -14.36
N ARG A 383 -7.27 0.56 -13.97
CA ARG A 383 -6.24 1.00 -13.01
C ARG A 383 -6.81 1.74 -11.79
N GLY A 384 -8.10 2.05 -11.77
CA GLY A 384 -8.72 2.84 -10.71
C GLY A 384 -10.24 2.72 -10.72
N ALA A 385 -10.93 3.64 -10.05
CA ALA A 385 -12.38 3.70 -9.99
C ALA A 385 -12.88 5.00 -10.63
N SER A 386 -13.97 4.93 -11.41
CA SER A 386 -14.65 6.10 -11.96
C SER A 386 -15.55 6.81 -10.93
N ALA A 387 -15.76 6.21 -9.76
CA ALA A 387 -16.47 6.84 -8.67
C ALA A 387 -15.57 7.85 -7.97
N LYS A 388 -15.95 9.12 -8.00
CA LYS A 388 -15.25 10.20 -7.31
C LYS A 388 -15.26 9.95 -5.79
N PRO A 389 -14.10 9.97 -5.11
CA PRO A 389 -14.06 9.84 -3.65
C PRO A 389 -14.86 10.96 -2.97
N SER A 390 -15.57 10.64 -1.89
CA SER A 390 -16.44 11.61 -1.20
C SER A 390 -15.68 12.81 -0.60
N PHE A 391 -14.39 12.66 -0.33
CA PHE A 391 -13.53 13.72 0.18
C PHE A 391 -12.89 14.58 -0.92
N TRP A 392 -13.05 14.23 -2.21
CA TRP A 392 -12.36 14.86 -3.34
C TRP A 392 -13.01 16.17 -3.81
#